data_AF-A0A4D5RCM4-F1
#
_entry.id   AF-A0A4D5RCM4-F1
#
_cell.length_a   1.000
_cell.length_b   1.000
_cell.length_c   1.000
_cell.angle_alpha   90.00
_cell.angle_beta   90.00
_cell.angle_gamma   90.00
#
_symmetry.space_group_name_H-M   'P 1'
#
loop_
_entity.id
_entity.type
_entity.pdbx_description
1 polymer ?
#
loop_
_entity_poly.entity_id
_entity_poly.type
_entity_poly.pdbx_seq_one_letter_code
_entity_poly.pdbx_strand_id
1 'polypeptide(L)'
;MRKPALRRSVWGPIVIAAAIAETAAFGVSYFYYRRLNHSQEYRYWMYQNFKPGLELYYKTGEILGDSKVRTYDYSTWGVNE
;
A
#
# COMPACT_ATOMS: atom_id res chain seq x y z
N MET A 1 -34.78 -39.93 -19.95
CA MET A 1 -33.65 -39.01 -20.20
C MET A 1 -33.20 -38.38 -18.88
N ARG A 2 -32.00 -38.69 -18.36
CA ARG A 2 -31.44 -38.05 -17.16
C ARG A 2 -30.69 -36.79 -17.59
N LYS A 3 -31.11 -35.61 -17.11
CA LYS A 3 -30.37 -34.35 -17.34
C LYS A 3 -29.03 -34.41 -16.58
N PRO A 4 -27.89 -34.08 -17.21
CA PRO A 4 -26.62 -34.04 -16.48
C PRO A 4 -26.69 -32.92 -15.44
N ALA A 5 -26.36 -33.24 -14.19
CA ALA A 5 -26.24 -32.25 -13.12
C ALA A 5 -25.04 -31.35 -13.45
N LEU A 6 -25.30 -30.07 -13.72
CA LEU A 6 -24.27 -29.10 -14.01
C LEU A 6 -23.44 -28.85 -12.73
N ARG A 7 -22.26 -29.47 -12.65
CA ARG A 7 -21.34 -29.26 -11.51
C ARG A 7 -20.68 -27.89 -11.69
N ARG A 8 -21.27 -26.84 -11.09
CA ARG A 8 -20.71 -25.49 -11.14
C ARG A 8 -19.38 -25.46 -10.39
N SER A 9 -18.32 -25.07 -11.09
CA SER A 9 -17.00 -24.89 -10.49
C SER A 9 -16.96 -23.60 -9.69
N VAL A 10 -16.61 -23.69 -8.41
CA VAL A 10 -16.42 -22.53 -7.52
C VAL A 10 -15.09 -21.81 -7.75
N TRP A 11 -14.17 -22.43 -8.49
CA TRP A 11 -12.83 -21.91 -8.72
C TRP A 11 -12.81 -20.65 -9.59
N GLY A 12 -13.69 -20.56 -10.60
CA GLY A 12 -13.77 -19.39 -11.48
C GLY A 12 -14.10 -18.10 -10.71
N PRO A 13 -15.20 -18.07 -9.92
CA PRO A 13 -15.54 -16.92 -9.08
C PRO A 13 -14.45 -16.56 -8.05
N ILE A 14 -13.78 -17.55 -7.46
CA ILE A 14 -12.70 -17.31 -6.48
C ILE A 14 -11.51 -16.61 -7.14
N VAL A 15 -11.08 -17.08 -8.32
CA VAL A 15 -9.95 -16.46 -9.04
C VAL A 15 -10.29 -15.03 -9.47
N ILE A 16 -11.51 -14.79 -9.94
CA ILE A 16 -11.96 -13.44 -10.31
C ILE A 16 -11.97 -12.53 -9.08
N ALA A 17 -12.50 -13.00 -7.95
CA ALA A 17 -12.53 -12.23 -6.71
C ALA A 17 -11.12 -11.89 -6.21
N ALA A 18 -10.19 -12.86 -6.28
CA ALA A 18 -8.79 -12.65 -5.92
C ALA A 18 -8.13 -11.59 -6.82
N ALA A 19 -8.31 -11.68 -8.14
CA ALA A 19 -7.75 -10.71 -9.08
C ALA A 19 -8.28 -9.28 -8.86
N ILE A 20 -9.58 -9.15 -8.55
CA ILE A 20 -10.19 -7.85 -8.21
C ILE A 20 -9.59 -7.31 -6.91
N ALA A 21 -9.47 -8.15 -5.89
CA ALA A 21 -8.91 -7.76 -4.60
C ALA A 21 -7.43 -7.33 -4.73
N GLU A 22 -6.62 -8.07 -5.47
CA GLU A 22 -5.22 -7.73 -5.75
C GLU A 22 -5.10 -6.41 -6.51
N THR A 23 -5.93 -6.21 -7.54
CA THR A 23 -5.93 -4.97 -8.33
C THR A 23 -6.34 -3.78 -7.48
N ALA A 24 -7.36 -3.93 -6.63
CA ALA A 24 -7.80 -2.89 -5.71
C ALA A 24 -6.72 -2.56 -4.67
N ALA A 25 -6.10 -3.58 -4.07
CA ALA A 25 -5.02 -3.40 -3.12
C ALA A 25 -3.83 -2.67 -3.77
N PHE A 26 -3.42 -3.09 -4.97
CA PHE A 26 -2.35 -2.43 -5.72
C PHE A 26 -2.68 -0.97 -6.04
N GLY A 27 -3.92 -0.68 -6.48
CA GLY A 27 -4.36 0.67 -6.76
C GLY A 27 -4.33 1.58 -5.53
N VAL A 28 -4.78 1.06 -4.38
CA VAL A 28 -4.74 1.77 -3.10
C VAL A 28 -3.29 2.00 -2.65
N SER A 29 -2.44 0.98 -2.70
CA SER A 29 -1.01 1.11 -2.36
C SER A 29 -0.31 2.15 -3.24
N TYR A 30 -0.56 2.15 -4.55
CA TYR A 30 0.02 3.13 -5.48
C TYR A 30 -0.48 4.55 -5.21
N PHE A 31 -1.77 4.71 -4.88
CA PHE A 31 -2.33 6.00 -4.50
C PHE A 31 -1.63 6.60 -3.27
N TYR A 32 -1.47 5.80 -2.20
CA TYR A 32 -0.74 6.24 -1.00
C TYR A 32 0.72 6.54 -1.31
N TYR A 33 1.41 5.66 -2.05
CA TYR A 33 2.80 5.87 -2.45
C TYR A 33 2.98 7.19 -3.20
N ARG A 34 2.11 7.47 -4.18
CA ARG A 34 2.14 8.74 -4.92
C ARG A 34 1.93 9.93 -3.99
N ARG A 35 0.95 9.86 -3.08
CA ARG A 35 0.66 10.95 -2.14
C ARG A 35 1.81 11.20 -1.16
N LEU A 36 2.43 10.12 -0.65
CA LEU A 36 3.61 10.15 0.22
C LEU A 36 4.80 10.82 -0.46
N ASN A 37 5.03 10.57 -1.75
CA ASN A 37 6.12 11.20 -2.49
C ASN A 37 5.90 12.69 -2.75
N HIS A 38 4.64 13.13 -2.92
CA HIS A 38 4.34 14.51 -3.29
C HIS A 38 4.10 15.46 -2.10
N SER A 39 3.79 14.96 -0.90
CA SER A 39 3.38 15.81 0.23
C SER A 39 4.06 15.42 1.53
N GLN A 40 4.94 16.30 2.01
CA GLN A 40 5.54 16.18 3.34
C GLN A 40 4.50 16.30 4.46
N GLU A 41 3.48 17.17 4.31
CA GLU A 41 2.37 17.28 5.26
C GLU A 41 1.60 15.97 5.40
N TYR A 42 1.40 15.25 4.30
CA TYR A 42 0.76 13.96 4.34
C TYR A 42 1.61 12.91 5.05
N ARG A 43 2.93 12.94 4.84
CA ARG A 43 3.89 12.12 5.60
C ARG A 43 3.81 12.44 7.09
N TYR A 44 3.69 13.71 7.48
CA TYR A 44 3.53 14.11 8.87
C TYR A 44 2.21 13.64 9.47
N TRP A 45 1.11 13.76 8.73
CA TRP A 45 -0.19 13.21 9.17
C TRP A 45 -0.10 11.70 9.39
N MET A 46 0.58 10.97 8.49
CA MET A 46 0.81 9.53 8.67
C MET A 46 1.72 9.24 9.86
N TYR A 47 2.72 10.06 10.14
CA TYR A 47 3.54 9.92 11.35
C TYR A 47 2.67 9.96 12.62
N GLN A 48 1.71 10.88 12.67
CA GLN A 48 0.81 11.07 13.82
C GLN A 48 -0.30 10.01 13.92
N ASN A 49 -0.85 9.56 12.79
CA ASN A 49 -2.07 8.72 12.77
C ASN A 49 -1.81 7.25 12.39
N PHE A 50 -0.78 6.98 11.58
CA PHE A 50 -0.48 5.65 11.06
C PHE A 50 1.02 5.45 10.79
N LYS A 51 1.81 5.49 11.87
CA LYS A 51 3.28 5.33 11.83
C LYS A 51 3.77 4.09 11.07
N PRO A 52 3.14 2.89 11.20
CA PRO A 52 3.60 1.70 10.48
C PRO A 52 3.60 1.85 8.94
N GLY A 53 2.61 2.55 8.38
CA GLY A 53 2.55 2.80 6.95
C GLY A 53 3.65 3.75 6.46
N LEU A 54 3.96 4.76 7.27
CA LEU A 54 5.05 5.69 6.97
C LEU A 54 6.43 5.00 7.09
N GLU A 55 6.62 4.15 8.09
CA GLU A 55 7.85 3.37 8.23
C GLU A 55 8.09 2.44 7.06
N LEU A 56 7.04 1.77 6.57
CA LEU A 56 7.13 0.93 5.38
C LEU A 56 7.56 1.75 4.15
N TYR A 57 7.01 2.95 3.99
CA TYR A 57 7.41 3.87 2.93
C TYR A 57 8.89 4.22 3.01
N TYR A 58 9.39 4.63 4.19
CA TYR A 58 10.81 4.95 4.35
C TYR A 58 11.71 3.74 4.12
N LYS A 59 11.37 2.57 4.67
CA LYS A 59 12.15 1.34 4.44
C LYS A 59 12.20 0.95 2.97
N THR A 60 11.10 1.14 2.25
CA THR A 60 11.05 0.90 0.81
C THR A 60 11.98 1.87 0.07
N GLY A 61 11.98 3.15 0.43
CA GLY A 61 12.91 4.15 -0.11
C GLY A 61 14.38 3.78 0.18
N GLU A 62 14.68 3.36 1.41
CA GLU A 62 16.04 2.94 1.82
C GLU A 62 16.53 1.74 1.01
N ILE A 63 15.68 0.74 0.76
CA ILE A 63 16.00 -0.42 -0.08
C ILE A 63 16.26 0.01 -1.53
N LEU A 64 15.54 1.02 -2.02
CA LEU A 64 15.69 1.56 -3.37
C LEU A 64 16.81 2.63 -3.48
N GLY A 65 17.49 2.95 -2.39
CA GLY A 65 18.64 3.86 -2.35
C GLY A 65 18.33 5.32 -1.98
N ASP A 66 17.09 5.65 -1.60
CA ASP A 66 16.69 6.98 -1.12
C ASP A 66 16.44 6.97 0.39
N SER A 67 17.53 7.11 1.16
CA SER A 67 17.49 7.18 2.63
C SER A 67 17.28 8.60 3.17
N LYS A 68 17.30 9.63 2.33
CA LYS A 68 17.35 11.03 2.77
C LYS A 68 16.00 11.57 3.20
N VAL A 69 14.90 11.01 2.68
CA VAL A 69 13.54 11.50 2.92
C VAL A 69 13.17 11.43 4.41
N ARG A 70 13.52 10.34 5.11
CA ARG A 70 13.23 10.19 6.55
C ARG A 70 13.93 11.27 7.37
N THR A 71 15.25 11.42 7.17
CA THR A 71 16.06 12.39 7.93
C THR A 71 15.59 13.81 7.66
N TYR A 72 15.27 14.14 6.40
CA TYR A 72 14.73 15.44 6.03
C TYR A 72 13.38 15.73 6.70
N ASP A 73 12.47 14.76 6.67
CA ASP A 73 11.15 14.89 7.28
C ASP A 73 11.27 15.09 8.79
N TYR A 74 12.04 14.25 9.49
CA TYR A 74 12.20 14.33 10.95
C TYR A 74 12.86 15.63 11.39
N SER A 75 13.88 16.08 10.67
CA SER A 75 14.51 17.39 10.92
C SER A 75 13.52 18.53 10.73
N THR A 76 12.64 18.46 9.72
CA THR A 76 11.63 19.50 9.49
C THR A 76 10.57 19.51 10.59
N TRP A 77 10.18 18.33 11.07
CA TRP A 77 9.15 18.17 12.10
C TRP A 77 9.68 18.38 13.52
N GLY A 78 10.99 18.60 13.68
CA GLY A 78 11.63 18.71 14.99
C GLY A 78 11.60 17.41 15.80
N VAL A 79 11.47 16.26 15.12
CA VAL A 79 11.51 14.94 15.73
C VAL A 79 12.97 14.50 15.79
N ASN A 80 13.50 14.30 16.98
CA ASN A 80 14.77 13.63 17.17
C ASN A 80 14.49 12.12 17.24
N GLU A 81 15.18 11.34 16.40
CA GLU A 81 15.13 9.87 16.42
C GLU A 81 15.77 9.32 17.70
#